data_AF-A0A9D6KVQ7-F1
#
_entry.id   AF-A0A9D6KVQ7-F1
#
_cell.length_a   1.000
_cell.length_b   1.000
_cell.length_c   1.000
_cell.angle_alpha   90.00
_cell.angle_beta   90.00
_cell.angle_gamma   90.00
#
_symmetry.space_group_name_H-M   'P 1'
#
loop_
_entity.id
_entity.type
_entity.pdbx_description
1 polymer ?
#
loop_
_entity_poly.entity_id
_entity_poly.type
_entity_poly.pdbx_seq_one_letter_code
_entity_poly.pdbx_strand_id
1 'polypeptide(L)'
;MLKTTAALAAFLVGLLGVAAAVAPQPAPPSALGAAIAATSAARTAYAFDMDVQSAKLNWRTHFDPRSTPHLQLVQPTLASLNNDQRRAFDDAARRLTGVSWCASTEMGHITNVRPLREDSDTITYAFQPTRDSIRSEQARAFADRLRGEFTLTRSNPDIARVHIYAPAPFSPALLVNLTRMDVAITCVVAPNNRRYASETITEIAGSALGQAFAERTVQRTHDLAPTL
;
A
#
# COMPACT_ATOMS: atom_id res chain seq x y z
N MET A 1 -11.78 -41.68 -67.40
CA MET A 1 -10.39 -41.83 -67.88
C MET A 1 -9.45 -41.35 -66.78
N LEU A 2 -8.64 -42.28 -66.27
CA LEU A 2 -7.65 -42.10 -65.20
C LEU A 2 -6.62 -41.01 -65.53
N LYS A 3 -6.27 -40.19 -64.54
CA LYS A 3 -4.93 -39.60 -64.44
C LYS A 3 -4.35 -39.83 -63.06
N THR A 4 -3.08 -40.17 -63.12
CA THR A 4 -2.17 -40.80 -62.17
C THR A 4 -1.61 -39.82 -61.12
N THR A 5 -1.49 -40.32 -59.88
CA THR A 5 -0.37 -40.18 -58.92
C THR A 5 0.47 -38.89 -58.87
N ALA A 6 0.55 -38.29 -57.68
CA ALA A 6 1.82 -38.04 -56.99
C ALA A 6 1.57 -37.84 -55.48
N ALA A 7 2.06 -38.77 -54.67
CA ALA A 7 2.12 -38.67 -53.22
C ALA A 7 3.33 -37.81 -52.83
N LEU A 8 3.12 -36.77 -52.01
CA LEU A 8 4.19 -36.11 -51.28
C LEU A 8 3.97 -36.37 -49.79
N ALA A 9 4.98 -36.99 -49.18
CA ALA A 9 5.09 -37.20 -47.75
C ALA A 9 5.25 -35.85 -47.03
N ALA A 10 4.50 -35.65 -45.96
CA ALA A 10 4.76 -34.62 -44.97
C ALA A 10 4.83 -35.28 -43.59
N PHE A 11 6.03 -35.23 -43.02
CA PHE A 11 6.37 -35.56 -41.64
C PHE A 11 5.51 -34.72 -40.68
N LEU A 12 4.64 -35.36 -39.90
CA LEU A 12 3.96 -34.76 -38.76
C LEU A 12 4.70 -35.17 -37.48
N VAL A 13 5.63 -34.32 -37.04
CA VAL A 13 6.21 -34.37 -35.70
C VAL A 13 5.21 -33.73 -34.75
N GLY A 14 4.57 -34.56 -33.91
CA GLY A 14 3.68 -34.12 -32.86
C GLY A 14 4.45 -33.41 -31.74
N LEU A 15 4.31 -32.08 -31.66
CA LEU A 15 4.64 -31.30 -30.48
C LEU A 15 3.47 -31.40 -29.50
N LEU A 16 3.59 -32.28 -28.50
CA LEU A 16 2.77 -32.22 -27.30
C LEU A 16 3.18 -30.98 -26.51
N GLY A 17 2.48 -29.87 -26.76
CA GLY A 17 2.56 -28.67 -25.93
C GLY A 17 1.99 -28.98 -24.54
N VAL A 18 2.85 -29.07 -23.54
CA VAL A 18 2.45 -29.08 -22.13
C VAL A 18 1.93 -27.69 -21.82
N ALA A 19 0.62 -27.51 -21.84
CA ALA A 19 -0.02 -26.30 -21.34
C ALA A 19 0.30 -26.21 -19.83
N ALA A 20 1.17 -25.29 -19.46
CA ALA A 20 1.38 -24.93 -18.06
C ALA A 20 0.03 -24.38 -17.54
N ALA A 21 -0.66 -25.17 -16.72
CA ALA A 21 -1.85 -24.74 -16.02
C ALA A 21 -1.46 -23.60 -15.07
N VAL A 22 -1.74 -22.36 -15.48
CA VAL A 22 -1.69 -21.21 -14.59
C VAL A 22 -2.84 -21.40 -13.60
N ALA A 23 -2.52 -21.81 -12.37
CA ALA A 23 -3.54 -21.97 -11.33
C ALA A 23 -4.30 -20.64 -11.15
N PRO A 24 -5.65 -20.65 -11.15
CA PRO A 24 -6.42 -19.44 -10.95
C PRO A 24 -6.06 -18.84 -9.59
N GLN A 25 -5.67 -17.56 -9.59
CA GLN A 25 -5.37 -16.86 -8.35
C GLN A 25 -6.64 -16.74 -7.51
N PRO A 26 -6.61 -17.06 -6.19
CA PRO A 26 -7.78 -16.89 -5.34
C PRO A 26 -8.17 -15.42 -5.32
N ALA A 27 -9.44 -15.14 -5.64
CA ALA A 27 -10.02 -13.81 -5.53
C ALA A 27 -9.93 -13.31 -4.08
N PRO A 28 -9.80 -11.99 -3.84
CA PRO A 28 -9.86 -11.45 -2.49
C PRO A 28 -11.16 -11.90 -1.80
N PRO A 29 -11.14 -12.12 -0.46
CA PRO A 29 -12.32 -12.52 0.29
C PRO A 29 -13.49 -11.58 -0.01
N SER A 30 -14.71 -12.12 -0.14
CA SER A 30 -15.91 -11.30 -0.40
C SER A 30 -16.07 -10.14 0.59
N ALA A 31 -15.68 -10.35 1.86
CA ALA A 31 -15.66 -9.33 2.89
C ALA A 31 -14.70 -8.16 2.61
N LEU A 32 -13.54 -8.40 1.99
CA LEU A 32 -12.61 -7.35 1.60
C LEU A 32 -13.20 -6.49 0.48
N GLY A 33 -13.77 -7.13 -0.55
CA GLY A 33 -14.45 -6.42 -1.64
C GLY A 33 -15.60 -5.55 -1.14
N ALA A 34 -16.41 -6.09 -0.21
CA ALA A 34 -17.50 -5.33 0.43
C ALA A 34 -16.97 -4.14 1.24
N ALA A 35 -15.88 -4.31 2.00
CA ALA A 35 -15.27 -3.21 2.77
C ALA A 35 -14.76 -2.09 1.86
N ILE A 36 -14.14 -2.43 0.72
CA ILE A 36 -13.65 -1.46 -0.27
C ILE A 36 -14.81 -0.71 -0.92
N ALA A 37 -15.86 -1.42 -1.32
CA ALA A 37 -17.05 -0.82 -1.92
C ALA A 37 -17.77 0.12 -0.94
N ALA A 38 -17.97 -0.31 0.31
CA ALA A 38 -18.58 0.50 1.35
C ALA A 38 -17.76 1.76 1.66
N THR A 39 -16.44 1.63 1.72
CA THR A 39 -15.54 2.78 1.96
C THR A 39 -15.55 3.77 0.81
N SER A 40 -15.59 3.28 -0.43
CA SER A 40 -15.67 4.12 -1.63
C SER A 40 -17.01 4.86 -1.69
N ALA A 41 -18.12 4.20 -1.35
CA ALA A 41 -19.45 4.80 -1.32
C ALA A 41 -19.64 5.82 -0.19
N ALA A 42 -18.98 5.62 0.96
CA ALA A 42 -19.06 6.50 2.12
C ALA A 42 -17.97 7.59 2.14
N ARG A 43 -17.26 7.81 1.02
CA ARG A 43 -16.13 8.75 0.98
C ARG A 43 -16.62 10.19 1.10
N THR A 44 -16.34 10.79 2.25
CA THR A 44 -16.53 12.22 2.52
C THR A 44 -15.17 12.90 2.60
N ALA A 45 -15.12 14.19 2.24
CA ALA A 45 -13.94 15.02 2.43
C ALA A 45 -13.79 15.36 3.92
N TYR A 46 -12.59 15.20 4.45
CA TYR A 46 -12.27 15.48 5.85
C TYR A 46 -11.12 16.48 5.92
N ALA A 47 -11.25 17.44 6.83
CA ALA A 47 -10.11 18.15 7.36
C ALA A 47 -9.50 17.33 8.50
N PHE A 48 -8.18 17.39 8.66
CA PHE A 48 -7.47 16.62 9.70
C PHE A 48 -6.09 17.20 9.96
N ASP A 49 -5.56 16.87 11.14
CA ASP A 49 -4.17 17.11 11.47
C ASP A 49 -3.34 15.85 11.24
N MET A 50 -2.10 16.06 10.81
CA MET A 50 -1.13 15.00 10.59
C MET A 50 0.21 15.36 11.22
N ASP A 51 0.67 14.49 12.10
CA ASP A 51 1.99 14.55 12.72
C ASP A 51 2.93 13.54 12.03
N VAL A 52 4.16 13.95 11.72
CA VAL A 52 5.23 13.07 11.25
C VAL A 52 6.44 13.24 12.16
N GLN A 53 6.94 12.14 12.72
CA GLN A 53 8.04 12.13 13.67
C GLN A 53 9.11 11.12 13.24
N SER A 54 10.34 11.59 13.09
CA SER A 54 11.54 10.78 12.83
C SER A 54 12.79 11.53 13.32
N ALA A 55 13.95 10.89 13.23
CA ALA A 55 15.22 11.54 13.55
C ALA A 55 15.55 12.74 12.64
N LYS A 56 14.96 12.79 11.44
CA LYS A 56 15.25 13.81 10.41
C LYS A 56 14.08 14.77 10.18
N LEU A 57 12.87 14.36 10.52
CA LEU A 57 11.63 15.03 10.14
C LEU A 57 10.65 15.06 11.30
N ASN A 58 10.27 16.26 11.73
CA ASN A 58 9.30 16.45 12.80
C ASN A 58 8.32 17.54 12.39
N TRP A 59 7.19 17.13 11.83
CA TRP A 59 6.18 18.05 11.29
C TRP A 59 4.84 17.83 11.96
N ARG A 60 4.11 18.93 12.10
CA ARG A 60 2.66 18.95 12.24
C ARG A 60 2.09 19.72 11.06
N THR A 61 1.12 19.13 10.39
CA THR A 61 0.43 19.73 9.25
C THR A 61 -1.08 19.69 9.46
N HIS A 62 -1.78 20.67 8.91
CA HIS A 62 -3.22 20.69 8.83
C HIS A 62 -3.65 20.54 7.37
N PHE A 63 -4.51 19.57 7.09
CA PHE A 63 -5.13 19.41 5.78
C PHE A 63 -6.58 19.89 5.84
N ASP A 64 -6.96 20.84 4.99
CA ASP A 64 -8.37 21.20 4.73
C ASP A 64 -8.62 21.19 3.22
N PRO A 65 -9.47 20.27 2.72
CA PRO A 65 -9.79 20.14 1.29
C PRO A 65 -10.49 21.38 0.69
N ARG A 66 -10.95 22.32 1.51
CA ARG A 66 -11.59 23.58 1.06
C ARG A 66 -10.64 24.77 1.05
N SER A 67 -9.46 24.63 1.64
CA SER A 67 -8.45 25.70 1.71
C SER A 67 -7.48 25.66 0.53
N THR A 68 -6.91 26.80 0.15
CA THR A 68 -5.80 26.87 -0.82
C THR A 68 -4.63 27.61 -0.17
N PRO A 69 -3.48 26.95 0.11
CA PRO A 69 -3.16 25.54 -0.14
C PRO A 69 -3.91 24.58 0.79
N HIS A 70 -4.26 23.38 0.29
CA HIS A 70 -4.96 22.34 1.07
C HIS A 70 -4.15 21.83 2.27
N LEU A 71 -2.82 21.81 2.17
CA LEU A 71 -1.92 21.36 3.22
C LEU A 71 -1.14 22.55 3.77
N GLN A 72 -1.24 22.77 5.08
CA GLN A 72 -0.57 23.84 5.79
C GLN A 72 0.41 23.24 6.80
N LEU A 73 1.62 23.79 6.87
CA LEU A 73 2.58 23.41 7.90
C LEU A 73 2.30 24.20 9.18
N VAL A 74 1.90 23.50 10.24
CA VAL A 74 1.62 24.07 11.56
C VAL A 74 2.92 24.19 12.36
N GLN A 75 3.74 23.14 12.36
CA GLN A 75 5.06 23.14 13.00
C GLN A 75 6.06 22.28 12.20
N PRO A 76 7.33 22.68 12.07
CA PRO A 76 7.86 24.01 12.39
C PRO A 76 7.35 25.04 11.35
N THR A 77 7.79 26.30 11.39
CA THR A 77 7.35 27.28 10.37
C THR A 77 8.04 27.03 9.03
N LEU A 78 7.39 27.34 7.90
CA LEU A 78 7.96 27.15 6.56
C LEU A 78 9.33 27.81 6.37
N ALA A 79 9.53 29.00 6.97
CA ALA A 79 10.78 29.75 6.87
C ALA A 79 11.96 29.07 7.62
N SER A 80 11.67 28.17 8.55
CA SER A 80 12.69 27.43 9.30
C SER A 80 13.14 26.14 8.62
N LEU A 81 12.44 25.72 7.55
CA LEU A 81 12.80 24.52 6.82
C LEU A 81 14.08 24.73 6.02
N ASN A 82 14.98 23.74 6.06
CA ASN A 82 16.06 23.66 5.08
C ASN A 82 15.52 23.24 3.69
N ASN A 83 16.38 23.27 2.68
CA ASN A 83 16.00 22.98 1.30
C ASN A 83 15.41 21.57 1.10
N ASP A 84 15.94 20.56 1.80
CA ASP A 84 15.45 19.17 1.69
C ASP A 84 14.08 19.01 2.35
N GLN A 85 13.91 19.59 3.54
CA GLN A 85 12.64 19.60 4.24
C GLN A 85 11.58 20.34 3.44
N ARG A 86 11.93 21.49 2.85
CA ARG A 86 10.99 22.25 2.03
C ARG A 86 10.55 21.47 0.79
N ARG A 87 11.48 20.82 0.09
CA ARG A 87 11.15 19.92 -1.03
C ARG A 87 10.23 18.79 -0.60
N ALA A 88 10.53 18.15 0.52
CA ALA A 88 9.69 17.07 1.04
C ALA A 88 8.27 17.56 1.42
N PHE A 89 8.14 18.79 1.94
CA PHE A 89 6.83 19.36 2.28
C PHE A 89 6.05 19.70 1.01
N ASP A 90 6.70 20.34 0.03
CA ASP A 90 6.09 20.65 -1.25
C ASP A 90 5.63 19.37 -1.97
N ASP A 91 6.43 18.30 -1.90
CA ASP A 91 6.08 16.98 -2.44
C ASP A 91 4.90 16.33 -1.70
N ALA A 92 4.79 16.52 -0.38
CA ALA A 92 3.66 16.04 0.40
C ALA A 92 2.39 16.84 0.04
N ALA A 93 2.49 18.16 -0.06
CA ALA A 93 1.38 19.05 -0.42
C ALA A 93 0.81 18.74 -1.82
N ARG A 94 1.65 18.31 -2.78
CA ARG A 94 1.18 17.91 -4.11
C ARG A 94 0.52 16.53 -4.14
N ARG A 95 0.90 15.62 -3.26
CA ARG A 95 0.45 14.21 -3.28
C ARG A 95 -0.71 13.92 -2.34
N LEU A 96 -0.85 14.69 -1.26
CA LEU A 96 -1.89 14.47 -0.27
C LEU A 96 -3.23 14.98 -0.83
N THR A 97 -4.16 14.07 -1.07
CA THR A 97 -5.49 14.34 -1.63
C THR A 97 -6.63 14.12 -0.63
N GLY A 98 -6.29 13.80 0.62
CA GLY A 98 -7.23 13.53 1.69
C GLY A 98 -6.75 12.45 2.64
N VAL A 99 -7.65 12.02 3.52
CA VAL A 99 -7.36 10.98 4.50
C VAL A 99 -7.07 9.63 3.82
N SER A 100 -6.11 8.89 4.38
CA SER A 100 -5.77 7.54 3.91
C SER A 100 -6.74 6.49 4.47
N TRP A 101 -7.69 6.04 3.65
CA TRP A 101 -8.60 4.95 4.01
C TRP A 101 -7.87 3.60 3.99
N CYS A 102 -8.20 2.72 4.95
CA CYS A 102 -7.56 1.40 5.05
C CYS A 102 -8.14 0.40 4.05
N ALA A 103 -9.47 0.32 3.90
CA ALA A 103 -10.12 -0.43 2.84
C ALA A 103 -10.25 0.42 1.56
N SER A 104 -9.11 0.80 0.98
CA SER A 104 -9.07 1.63 -0.22
C SER A 104 -9.14 0.81 -1.52
N THR A 105 -9.31 1.49 -2.65
CA THR A 105 -9.33 0.84 -3.97
C THR A 105 -8.02 0.09 -4.26
N GLU A 106 -6.88 0.57 -3.75
CA GLU A 106 -5.58 -0.11 -3.92
C GLU A 106 -5.55 -1.50 -3.28
N MET A 107 -6.27 -1.70 -2.16
CA MET A 107 -6.41 -3.03 -1.54
C MET A 107 -7.19 -4.00 -2.44
N GLY A 108 -7.93 -3.52 -3.44
CA GLY A 108 -8.59 -4.34 -4.45
C GLY A 108 -7.63 -4.95 -5.48
N HIS A 109 -6.38 -4.48 -5.53
CA HIS A 109 -5.37 -4.94 -6.48
C HIS A 109 -4.38 -5.95 -5.90
N ILE A 110 -4.53 -6.36 -4.63
CA ILE A 110 -3.67 -7.38 -4.01
C ILE A 110 -4.00 -8.77 -4.54
N THR A 111 -3.04 -9.70 -4.44
CA THR A 111 -3.22 -11.09 -4.89
C THR A 111 -2.83 -12.10 -3.82
N ASN A 112 -3.08 -13.39 -4.07
CA ASN A 112 -2.71 -14.51 -3.20
C ASN A 112 -3.20 -14.34 -1.74
N VAL A 113 -4.43 -13.84 -1.59
CA VAL A 113 -5.03 -13.60 -0.28
C VAL A 113 -5.38 -14.93 0.36
N ARG A 114 -4.90 -15.17 1.58
CA ARG A 114 -5.17 -16.40 2.34
C ARG A 114 -5.33 -16.10 3.83
N PRO A 115 -6.23 -16.78 4.54
CA PRO A 115 -6.34 -16.62 5.99
C PRO A 115 -5.05 -17.10 6.67
N LEU A 116 -4.60 -16.37 7.68
CA LEU A 116 -3.48 -16.73 8.55
C LEU A 116 -3.97 -17.10 9.94
N ARG A 117 -4.85 -16.29 10.50
CA ARG A 117 -5.29 -16.39 11.89
C ARG A 117 -6.72 -15.89 12.01
N GLU A 118 -7.52 -16.63 12.77
CA GLU A 118 -8.92 -16.33 13.01
C GLU A 118 -9.15 -16.25 14.52
N ASP A 119 -9.70 -15.12 14.96
CA ASP A 119 -10.10 -14.87 16.34
C ASP A 119 -11.63 -14.72 16.41
N SER A 120 -12.18 -14.55 17.62
CA SER A 120 -13.63 -14.39 17.82
C SER A 120 -14.24 -13.21 17.06
N ASP A 121 -13.50 -12.09 16.89
CA ASP A 121 -14.01 -10.86 16.27
C ASP A 121 -13.19 -10.38 15.07
N THR A 122 -12.09 -11.07 14.73
CA THR A 122 -11.24 -10.68 13.61
C THR A 122 -10.69 -11.85 12.82
N ILE A 123 -10.37 -11.61 11.55
CA ILE A 123 -9.63 -12.55 10.69
C ILE A 123 -8.45 -11.81 10.08
N THR A 124 -7.25 -12.37 10.24
CA THR A 124 -6.03 -11.85 9.63
C THR A 124 -5.70 -12.67 8.38
N TYR A 125 -5.44 -11.98 7.29
CA TYR A 125 -5.09 -12.56 5.99
C TYR A 125 -3.67 -12.15 5.60
N ALA A 126 -2.92 -13.06 5.00
CA ALA A 126 -1.73 -12.75 4.22
C ALA A 126 -2.12 -12.40 2.79
N PHE A 127 -1.35 -11.54 2.15
CA PHE A 127 -1.48 -11.20 0.74
C PHE A 127 -0.12 -10.91 0.10
N GLN A 128 -0.12 -10.92 -1.23
CA GLN A 128 0.98 -10.45 -2.06
C GLN A 128 0.63 -9.05 -2.60
N PRO A 129 1.38 -8.01 -2.21
CA PRO A 129 1.29 -6.70 -2.87
C PRO A 129 1.58 -6.82 -4.37
N THR A 130 0.80 -6.11 -5.16
CA THR A 130 1.05 -5.84 -6.59
C THR A 130 1.53 -4.41 -6.77
N ARG A 131 2.04 -4.08 -7.97
CA ARG A 131 2.45 -2.71 -8.31
C ARG A 131 1.30 -1.71 -8.14
N ASP A 132 0.08 -2.12 -8.50
CA ASP A 132 -1.12 -1.26 -8.45
C ASP A 132 -1.68 -1.13 -7.03
N SER A 133 -1.35 -2.05 -6.13
CA SER A 133 -1.70 -1.94 -4.70
C SER A 133 -0.80 -0.99 -3.91
N ILE A 134 0.35 -0.58 -4.49
CA ILE A 134 1.34 0.27 -3.82
C ILE A 134 1.18 1.73 -4.29
N ARG A 135 0.96 2.62 -3.34
CA ARG A 135 0.79 4.07 -3.60
C ARG A 135 2.10 4.77 -3.99
N SER A 136 3.23 4.42 -3.35
CA SER A 136 4.53 5.01 -3.67
C SER A 136 5.06 4.46 -5.00
N GLU A 137 5.23 5.33 -5.98
CA GLU A 137 5.81 4.98 -7.29
C GLU A 137 7.18 4.30 -7.15
N GLN A 138 8.05 4.82 -6.28
CA GLN A 138 9.37 4.22 -6.04
C GLN A 138 9.26 2.80 -5.48
N ALA A 139 8.29 2.53 -4.61
CA ALA A 139 8.11 1.22 -3.99
C ALA A 139 7.45 0.19 -4.93
N ARG A 140 6.75 0.62 -6.00
CA ARG A 140 6.09 -0.29 -6.95
C ARG A 140 7.07 -1.26 -7.60
N ALA A 141 8.30 -0.82 -7.85
CA ALA A 141 9.34 -1.65 -8.48
C ALA A 141 9.67 -2.91 -7.68
N PHE A 142 9.42 -2.91 -6.37
CA PHE A 142 9.80 -3.98 -5.45
C PHE A 142 8.59 -4.69 -4.83
N ALA A 143 7.38 -4.53 -5.41
CA ALA A 143 6.16 -5.14 -4.87
C ALA A 143 6.28 -6.66 -4.66
N ASP A 144 6.99 -7.36 -5.57
CA ASP A 144 7.28 -8.79 -5.52
C ASP A 144 8.16 -9.20 -4.33
N ARG A 145 8.97 -8.27 -3.81
CA ARG A 145 9.82 -8.43 -2.63
C ARG A 145 9.08 -8.19 -1.32
N LEU A 146 7.86 -7.67 -1.37
CA LEU A 146 7.06 -7.38 -0.18
C LEU A 146 6.04 -8.47 0.09
N ARG A 147 5.66 -8.61 1.35
CA ARG A 147 4.52 -9.38 1.83
C ARG A 147 3.63 -8.47 2.64
N GLY A 148 2.34 -8.78 2.65
CA GLY A 148 1.37 -7.99 3.36
C GLY A 148 0.48 -8.87 4.22
N GLU A 149 -0.01 -8.28 5.30
CA GLU A 149 -1.05 -8.84 6.15
C GLU A 149 -2.10 -7.76 6.41
N PHE A 150 -3.37 -8.14 6.43
CA PHE A 150 -4.44 -7.25 6.89
C PHE A 150 -5.39 -7.99 7.82
N THR A 151 -5.91 -7.27 8.82
CA THR A 151 -6.89 -7.80 9.77
C THR A 151 -8.26 -7.18 9.49
N LEU A 152 -9.25 -8.01 9.18
CA LEU A 152 -10.65 -7.62 9.07
C LEU A 152 -11.39 -7.85 10.39
N THR A 153 -12.32 -6.95 10.70
CA THR A 153 -13.31 -7.16 11.78
C THR A 153 -14.54 -7.91 11.27
N ARG A 154 -15.22 -8.66 12.14
CA ARG A 154 -16.40 -9.46 11.74
C ARG A 154 -17.71 -8.68 11.77
N SER A 155 -17.95 -7.92 12.84
CA SER A 155 -19.23 -7.24 13.09
C SER A 155 -19.53 -6.10 12.11
N ASN A 156 -18.52 -5.32 11.74
CA ASN A 156 -18.58 -4.29 10.70
C ASN A 156 -17.38 -4.44 9.76
N PRO A 157 -17.46 -5.31 8.72
CA PRO A 157 -16.34 -5.64 7.87
C PRO A 157 -15.56 -4.43 7.36
N ASP A 158 -14.38 -4.25 7.93
CA ASP A 158 -13.42 -3.22 7.60
C ASP A 158 -12.03 -3.61 8.12
N ILE A 159 -11.01 -3.00 7.53
CA ILE A 159 -9.60 -3.26 7.84
C ILE A 159 -9.21 -2.49 9.11
N ALA A 160 -8.90 -3.24 10.17
CA ALA A 160 -8.42 -2.69 11.45
C ALA A 160 -6.90 -2.51 11.51
N ARG A 161 -6.16 -3.29 10.74
CA ARG A 161 -4.69 -3.24 10.68
C ARG A 161 -4.20 -3.67 9.31
N VAL A 162 -3.13 -3.03 8.85
CA VAL A 162 -2.34 -3.50 7.71
C VAL A 162 -0.88 -3.57 8.15
N HIS A 163 -0.17 -4.60 7.72
CA HIS A 163 1.26 -4.75 7.92
C HIS A 163 1.90 -5.11 6.58
N ILE A 164 2.94 -4.39 6.17
CA ILE A 164 3.67 -4.65 4.94
C ILE A 164 5.15 -4.75 5.28
N TYR A 165 5.80 -5.84 4.88
CA TYR A 165 7.19 -6.10 5.23
C TYR A 165 7.95 -6.79 4.10
N ALA A 166 9.28 -6.67 4.14
CA ALA A 166 10.18 -7.47 3.30
C ALA A 166 10.64 -8.70 4.10
N PRO A 167 10.31 -9.94 3.68
CA PRO A 167 10.67 -11.15 4.41
C PRO A 167 12.16 -11.50 4.32
N ALA A 168 12.88 -10.90 3.36
CA ALA A 168 14.31 -11.09 3.16
C ALA A 168 14.96 -9.79 2.67
N PRO A 169 16.27 -9.59 2.93
CA PRO A 169 17.01 -8.45 2.40
C PRO A 169 16.99 -8.38 0.88
N PHE A 170 17.02 -7.16 0.33
CA PHE A 170 17.12 -6.95 -1.12
C PHE A 170 17.76 -5.60 -1.46
N SER A 171 18.29 -5.49 -2.68
CA SER A 171 18.92 -4.27 -3.18
C SER A 171 17.99 -3.51 -4.13
N PRO A 172 17.44 -2.34 -3.72
CA PRO A 172 16.60 -1.53 -4.59
C PRO A 172 17.41 -0.76 -5.64
N ALA A 173 18.71 -0.53 -5.40
CA ALA A 173 19.60 0.18 -6.29
C ALA A 173 21.05 -0.28 -6.10
N LEU A 174 21.92 0.08 -7.04
CA LEU A 174 23.36 -0.16 -6.93
C LEU A 174 23.91 0.49 -5.65
N LEU A 175 24.75 -0.25 -4.91
CA LEU A 175 25.32 0.16 -3.62
C LEU A 175 24.29 0.45 -2.50
N VAL A 176 23.05 -0.01 -2.65
CA VAL A 176 22.01 0.05 -1.61
C VAL A 176 21.54 -1.37 -1.29
N ASN A 177 21.50 -1.71 0.00
CA ASN A 177 20.93 -2.96 0.48
C ASN A 177 19.97 -2.68 1.63
N LEU A 178 18.71 -3.06 1.46
CA LEU A 178 17.71 -3.01 2.51
C LEU A 178 17.72 -4.34 3.25
N THR A 179 17.95 -4.27 4.56
CA THR A 179 17.95 -5.45 5.46
C THR A 179 16.63 -5.58 6.21
N ARG A 180 15.93 -4.46 6.42
CA ARG A 180 14.60 -4.40 7.03
C ARG A 180 13.75 -3.35 6.33
N MET A 181 12.52 -3.73 6.04
CA MET A 181 11.45 -2.83 5.67
C MET A 181 10.20 -3.36 6.36
N ASP A 182 9.63 -2.56 7.24
CA ASP A 182 8.43 -2.87 8.02
C ASP A 182 7.53 -1.64 8.07
N VAL A 183 6.26 -1.83 7.72
CA VAL A 183 5.25 -0.78 7.72
C VAL A 183 4.02 -1.32 8.45
N ALA A 184 3.76 -0.82 9.64
CA ALA A 184 2.58 -1.17 10.44
C ALA A 184 1.59 0.00 10.43
N ILE A 185 0.35 -0.28 10.01
CA ILE A 185 -0.73 0.70 9.89
C ILE A 185 -1.86 0.30 10.84
N THR A 186 -2.18 1.19 11.78
CA THR A 186 -3.32 1.06 12.68
C THR A 186 -4.49 1.85 12.13
N CYS A 187 -5.65 1.20 12.04
CA CYS A 187 -6.85 1.79 11.46
C CYS A 187 -7.96 1.97 12.50
N VAL A 188 -8.47 3.20 12.63
CA VAL A 188 -9.56 3.54 13.56
C VAL A 188 -10.78 4.06 12.82
N VAL A 189 -11.93 4.01 13.49
CA VAL A 189 -13.22 4.38 12.90
C VAL A 189 -13.33 5.90 12.78
N ALA A 190 -13.63 6.38 11.58
CA ALA A 190 -13.99 7.77 11.28
C ALA A 190 -15.50 8.01 11.50
N PRO A 191 -15.98 9.26 11.49
CA PRO A 191 -17.40 9.58 11.66
C PRO A 191 -18.36 8.93 10.66
N ASN A 192 -17.89 8.56 9.46
CA ASN A 192 -18.67 7.82 8.45
C ASN A 192 -18.71 6.30 8.71
N ASN A 193 -18.26 5.85 9.89
CA ASN A 193 -18.19 4.44 10.29
C ASN A 193 -17.27 3.56 9.41
N ARG A 194 -16.33 4.19 8.68
CA ARG A 194 -15.26 3.52 7.94
C ARG A 194 -13.92 3.74 8.62
N ARG A 195 -12.94 2.87 8.35
CA ARG A 195 -11.62 2.93 9.00
C ARG A 195 -10.58 3.65 8.16
N TYR A 196 -9.90 4.60 8.80
CA TYR A 196 -8.77 5.32 8.22
C TYR A 196 -7.47 5.02 8.97
N ALA A 197 -6.33 5.22 8.30
CA ALA A 197 -5.00 5.05 8.85
C ALA A 197 -4.69 6.18 9.84
N SER A 198 -4.91 5.92 11.14
CA SER A 198 -4.63 6.88 12.21
C SER A 198 -3.17 6.89 12.62
N GLU A 199 -2.47 5.77 12.46
CA GLU A 199 -1.04 5.69 12.72
C GLU A 199 -0.38 4.77 11.69
N THR A 200 0.73 5.24 11.12
CA THR A 200 1.62 4.47 10.27
C THR A 200 3.02 4.53 10.87
N ILE A 201 3.55 3.39 11.25
CA ILE A 201 4.93 3.24 11.72
C ILE A 201 5.72 2.57 10.60
N THR A 202 6.74 3.27 10.10
CA THR A 202 7.63 2.77 9.07
C THR A 202 9.02 2.60 9.67
N GLU A 203 9.59 1.41 9.55
CA GLU A 203 10.95 1.10 9.95
C GLU A 203 11.73 0.57 8.74
N ILE A 204 12.84 1.23 8.44
CA ILE A 204 13.71 0.88 7.32
C ILE A 204 15.14 0.83 7.84
N ALA A 205 15.85 -0.26 7.56
CA ALA A 205 17.26 -0.37 7.89
C ALA A 205 18.03 -1.02 6.74
N GLY A 206 19.29 -0.64 6.59
CA GLY A 206 20.10 -1.09 5.47
C GLY A 206 21.47 -0.45 5.44
N SER A 207 22.08 -0.50 4.26
CA SER A 207 23.33 0.18 3.96
C SER A 207 23.24 0.88 2.61
N ALA A 208 23.81 2.08 2.51
CA ALA A 208 23.98 2.83 1.27
C ALA A 208 25.42 3.32 1.18
N LEU A 209 26.09 3.11 0.04
CA LEU A 209 27.50 3.49 -0.18
C LEU A 209 28.44 2.94 0.93
N GLY A 210 28.16 1.73 1.40
CA GLY A 210 28.92 1.08 2.48
C GLY A 210 28.64 1.60 3.89
N GLN A 211 27.77 2.60 4.06
CA GLN A 211 27.38 3.14 5.36
C GLN A 211 26.05 2.56 5.81
N ALA A 212 25.99 2.05 7.04
CA ALA A 212 24.75 1.55 7.63
C ALA A 212 23.80 2.70 7.99
N PHE A 213 22.51 2.46 7.87
CA PHE A 213 21.47 3.38 8.34
C PHE A 213 20.30 2.60 8.94
N ALA A 214 19.61 3.23 9.89
CA ALA A 214 18.35 2.77 10.44
C ALA A 214 17.46 3.99 10.66
N GLU A 215 16.23 3.93 10.16
CA GLU A 215 15.26 5.00 10.24
C GLU A 215 13.92 4.45 10.71
N ARG A 216 13.33 5.15 11.68
CA ARG A 216 11.97 4.93 12.14
C ARG A 216 11.20 6.23 11.98
N THR A 217 10.07 6.14 11.31
CA THR A 217 9.15 7.25 11.08
C THR A 217 7.79 6.86 11.60
N VAL A 218 7.18 7.74 12.40
CA VAL A 218 5.81 7.58 12.90
C VAL A 218 4.98 8.72 12.32
N GLN A 219 3.96 8.37 11.54
CA GLN A 219 2.98 9.30 11.03
C GLN A 219 1.66 9.06 11.76
N ARG A 220 1.03 10.11 12.27
CA ARG A 220 -0.29 10.04 12.92
C ARG A 220 -1.26 10.99 12.26
N THR A 221 -2.49 10.53 12.09
CA THR A 221 -3.60 11.33 11.57
C THR A 221 -4.68 11.40 12.64
N HIS A 222 -5.07 12.61 13.04
CA HIS A 222 -6.04 12.85 14.11
C HIS A 222 -6.94 14.05 13.81
N ASP A 223 -7.88 14.31 14.71
CA ASP A 223 -8.83 15.43 14.63
C ASP A 223 -9.60 15.50 13.30
N LEU A 224 -10.08 14.34 12.84
CA LEU A 224 -10.90 14.25 11.63
C LEU A 224 -12.22 15.01 11.82
N ALA A 225 -12.39 16.06 11.04
CA ALA A 225 -13.61 16.84 10.96
C ALA A 225 -14.21 16.73 9.54
N PRO A 226 -15.46 16.27 9.38
CA PRO A 226 -16.10 16.25 8.08
C PRO A 226 -16.25 17.69 7.57
N THR A 227 -15.83 17.93 6.33
CA THR A 227 -16.09 19.20 5.67
C THR A 227 -17.41 19.10 4.94
N LEU A 228 -18.44 19.75 5.49
CA LEU A 228 -19.71 20.00 4.81
C LEU A 228 -19.52 20.98 3.64
#